data_AF-A0A2G9NDE1-F1
#
_entry.id   AF-A0A2G9NDE1-F1
#
_cell.length_a   1.000
_cell.length_b   1.000
_cell.length_c   1.000
_cell.angle_alpha   90.00
_cell.angle_beta   90.00
_cell.angle_gamma   90.00
#
_symmetry.space_group_name_H-M   'P 1'
#
loop_
_entity.id
_entity.type
_entity.pdbx_description
1 polymer ?
#
loop_
_entity_poly.entity_id
_entity_poly.type
_entity_poly.pdbx_seq_one_letter_code
_entity_poly.pdbx_strand_id
1 'polypeptide(L)' 'MPILLITGEKDNGTPPRDQNLLFDKLPAKKEQHVIKNAPHVLRERKQIEEMKRIIKDWIERIETG' A
#
# COMPACT_ATOMS: atom_id res chain seq x y z
N MET A 1 0.99 -2.54 -16.76
CA MET A 1 0.15 -1.82 -15.78
C MET A 1 0.89 -1.79 -14.46
N PRO A 2 1.25 -0.62 -13.93
CA PRO A 2 1.89 -0.51 -12.62
C PRO A 2 0.90 -0.87 -11.51
N ILE A 3 1.38 -1.47 -10.42
CA ILE A 3 0.55 -1.90 -9.28
C ILE A 3 1.10 -1.29 -7.99
N LEU A 4 0.19 -0.76 -7.15
CA LEU A 4 0.47 -0.29 -5.81
C LEU A 4 -0.37 -1.09 -4.81
N LEU A 5 0.29 -1.72 -3.83
CA LEU A 5 -0.37 -2.38 -2.71
C LEU A 5 -0.10 -1.57 -1.43
N ILE A 6 -1.14 -1.26 -0.67
CA ILE A 6 -1.03 -0.58 0.63
C ILE A 6 -1.82 -1.39 1.64
N THR A 7 -1.22 -1.69 2.79
CA THR A 7 -1.87 -2.44 3.87
C THR A 7 -1.52 -1.87 5.24
N GLY A 8 -2.40 -2.03 6.22
CA GLY A 8 -2.13 -1.68 7.61
C GLY A 8 -1.32 -2.76 8.32
N GLU A 9 -0.32 -2.38 9.11
CA GLU A 9 0.51 -3.33 9.88
C GLU A 9 -0.31 -4.23 10.83
N LYS A 10 -1.41 -3.70 11.37
CA LYS A 10 -2.31 -4.39 12.30
C LYS A 10 -3.60 -4.86 11.62
N ASP A 11 -3.62 -4.89 10.29
CA ASP A 11 -4.74 -5.49 9.55
C ASP A 11 -4.84 -6.97 9.89
N ASN A 12 -6.02 -7.40 10.34
CA ASN A 12 -6.34 -8.79 10.66
C ASN A 12 -7.32 -9.44 9.66
N GLY A 13 -7.88 -8.67 8.73
CA GLY A 13 -8.74 -9.16 7.65
C GLY A 13 -7.95 -9.46 6.37
N THR A 14 -7.05 -8.55 5.99
CA THR A 14 -6.12 -8.71 4.85
C THR A 14 -4.68 -8.35 5.26
N PRO A 15 -4.06 -9.14 6.15
CA PRO A 15 -2.78 -8.83 6.77
C PRO A 15 -1.62 -8.71 5.77
N PRO A 16 -0.50 -8.05 6.14
CA PRO A 16 0.66 -7.88 5.27
C PRO A 16 1.22 -9.18 4.69
N ARG A 17 1.17 -10.27 5.46
CA ARG A 17 1.61 -11.60 4.97
C ARG A 17 0.83 -12.08 3.74
N ASP A 18 -0.48 -11.81 3.69
CA ASP A 18 -1.34 -12.28 2.59
C ASP A 18 -1.15 -11.37 1.37
N GLN A 19 -0.93 -10.08 1.60
CA GLN A 19 -0.54 -9.10 0.59
C GLN A 19 0.83 -9.45 -0.05
N ASN A 20 1.79 -9.94 0.75
CA ASN A 20 3.09 -10.40 0.24
C ASN A 20 2.94 -11.59 -0.71
N LEU A 21 2.06 -12.55 -0.42
CA LEU A 21 1.79 -13.69 -1.31
C LEU A 21 1.29 -13.23 -2.68
N LEU A 22 0.37 -12.25 -2.70
CA LEU A 22 -0.08 -11.64 -3.95
C LEU A 22 1.08 -10.90 -4.63
N PHE A 23 1.79 -10.05 -3.88
CA PHE A 23 2.91 -9.27 -4.39
C PHE A 23 3.91 -10.15 -5.13
N ASP A 24 4.35 -11.26 -4.54
CA ASP A 24 5.34 -12.18 -5.13
C ASP A 24 4.90 -12.77 -6.47
N LYS A 25 3.58 -12.98 -6.66
CA LYS A 25 3.02 -13.57 -7.89
C LYS A 25 2.72 -12.58 -8.99
N LEU A 26 2.68 -11.28 -8.70
CA LEU A 26 2.38 -10.25 -9.73
C LEU A 26 3.53 -10.13 -10.76
N PRO A 27 3.25 -10.23 -12.07
CA PRO A 27 4.26 -10.20 -13.14
C PRO A 27 4.62 -8.79 -13.63
N ALA A 28 4.17 -7.73 -12.94
CA ALA A 28 4.31 -6.33 -13.38
C ALA A 28 5.18 -5.48 -12.43
N LYS A 29 5.52 -4.25 -12.85
CA LYS A 29 6.12 -3.23 -11.97
C LYS A 29 5.17 -2.99 -10.79
N LYS A 30 5.63 -3.35 -9.61
CA LYS A 30 4.83 -3.44 -8.39
C LYS A 30 5.55 -2.74 -7.24
N GLU A 31 4.79 -2.07 -6.41
CA GLU A 31 5.25 -1.35 -5.23
C GLU A 31 4.33 -1.71 -4.05
N GLN A 32 4.90 -1.93 -2.86
CA GLN A 32 4.14 -2.30 -1.68
C GLN A 32 4.54 -1.43 -0.49
N HIS A 33 3.54 -0.93 0.24
CA HIS A 33 3.72 -0.14 1.46
C HIS A 33 2.91 -0.74 2.62
N VAL A 34 3.51 -0.69 3.81
CA VAL A 34 2.85 -1.07 5.07
C VAL A 34 2.75 0.15 5.97
N ILE A 35 1.53 0.60 6.27
CA ILE A 35 1.29 1.74 7.17
C ILE A 35 1.40 1.26 8.61
N LYS A 36 2.36 1.81 9.36
CA LYS A 36 2.65 1.41 10.74
C LYS A 36 1.49 1.67 11.68
N ASN A 37 1.27 0.75 12.62
CA ASN A 37 0.19 0.78 13.60
C ASN A 37 -1.24 0.88 13.04
N ALA A 38 -1.45 0.76 11.73
CA ALA A 38 -2.76 0.91 11.12
C ALA A 38 -3.54 -0.42 11.07
N PRO A 39 -4.85 -0.42 11.38
CA PRO A 39 -5.72 -1.59 11.21
C PRO A 39 -6.22 -1.70 9.75
N HIS A 40 -7.15 -2.63 9.50
CA HIS A 40 -7.75 -2.84 8.17
C HIS A 40 -8.35 -1.56 7.57
N VAL A 41 -9.11 -0.81 8.37
CA VAL A 41 -9.71 0.47 7.96
C VAL A 41 -8.90 1.61 8.58
N LEU A 42 -8.27 2.44 7.77
CA LEU A 42 -7.54 3.62 8.25
C LEU A 42 -8.53 4.63 8.84
N ARG A 43 -8.43 4.89 10.15
CA ARG A 43 -9.31 5.83 10.87
C ARG A 43 -8.57 7.07 11.34
N GLU A 44 -7.27 6.94 11.62
CA GLU A 44 -6.49 8.06 12.12
C GLU A 44 -6.06 8.97 10.98
N ARG A 45 -6.20 10.28 11.18
CA ARG A 45 -5.79 11.29 10.19
C ARG A 45 -4.35 11.09 9.73
N LYS A 46 -3.42 10.74 10.63
CA LYS A 46 -2.02 10.50 10.29
C LYS A 46 -1.85 9.37 9.26
N GLN A 47 -2.55 8.26 9.47
CA GLN A 47 -2.52 7.10 8.57
C GLN A 47 -3.13 7.44 7.21
N ILE A 48 -4.22 8.20 7.20
CA ILE A 48 -4.89 8.66 5.97
C ILE A 48 -3.98 9.59 5.17
N GLU A 49 -3.33 10.57 5.82
CA GLU A 49 -2.42 11.48 5.13
C GLU A 49 -1.14 10.77 4.64
N GLU A 50 -0.65 9.77 5.36
CA GLU A 50 0.42 8.90 4.90
C GLU A 50 0.02 8.10 3.64
N MET A 51 -1.15 7.46 3.65
CA MET A 51 -1.69 6.77 2.47
C MET A 51 -1.83 7.72 1.27
N LYS A 52 -2.40 8.91 1.47
CA LYS A 52 -2.56 9.91 0.42
C LYS A 52 -1.22 10.32 -0.19
N ARG A 53 -0.20 10.55 0.65
CA ARG A 53 1.16 10.87 0.19
C ARG A 53 1.73 9.73 -0.66
N ILE A 54 1.64 8.48 -0.18
CA ILE A 54 2.11 7.31 -0.93
C ILE A 54 1.46 7.24 -2.32
N ILE A 55 0.14 7.41 -2.38
CA ILE A 55 -0.62 7.38 -3.65
C ILE A 55 -0.17 8.53 -4.58
N LYS A 56 -0.07 9.76 -4.05
CA LYS A 56 0.38 10.93 -4.83
C LYS A 56 1.76 10.70 -5.43
N ASP A 57 2.73 10.33 -4.60
CA ASP A 57 4.11 10.13 -5.02
C ASP A 57 4.23 8.97 -6.04
N TRP A 58 3.39 7.93 -5.90
CA TRP A 58 3.34 6.82 -6.85
C TRP A 58 2.78 7.24 -8.21
N ILE A 59 1.71 8.03 -8.24
CA ILE A 59 1.14 8.59 -9.49
C ILE A 59 2.19 9.45 -10.19
N GLU A 60 2.82 10.38 -9.46
CA GLU A 60 3.86 11.25 -10.02
C GLU A 60 5.01 10.45 -10.65
N ARG A 61 5.45 9.35 -10.01
CA ARG A 61 6.47 8.44 -10.57
C ARG A 61 6.02 7.68 -11.82
N ILE A 62 4.73 7.47 -12.01
CA ILE A 62 4.20 6.78 -13.20
C ILE A 62 4.03 7.76 -14.35
N GLU A 63 3.60 8.99 -14.08
CA GLU A 63 3.40 10.02 -15.11
C GLU A 63 4.72 10.62 -15.63
N THR A 64 5.77 10.59 -14.82
CA THR A 64 7.11 11.10 -15.19
C THR A 64 8.06 10.02 -15.71
N GLY A 65 7.63 8.76 -15.74
CA GLY A 65 8.46 7.60 -16.07
C GLY A 65 8.21 6.97 -17.44
#